data_AF-A0A7C5DD52-F1
#
_entry.id   AF-A0A7C5DD52-F1
#
_cell.length_a   1.000
_cell.length_b   1.000
_cell.length_c   1.000
_cell.angle_alpha   90.00
_cell.angle_beta   90.00
_cell.angle_gamma   90.00
#
_symmetry.space_group_name_H-M   'P 1'
#
loop_
_entity.id
_entity.type
_entity.pdbx_description
1 polymer ?
#
loop_
_entity_poly.entity_id
_entity_poly.type
_entity_poly.pdbx_seq_one_letter_code
_entity_poly.pdbx_strand_id
1 'polypeptide(L)'
;MPERRSYTTKGRLTEDLGKIEQYRNILEKDVFQNDEPHWRRISKNTITLFQVLIDQDLHDLVLVLEHYPRYTEWVCEHFRYAYSYSENRADIDAASKLLFLGEPYFSKQFVRNVVRKLPQVDEWSLEEIKHFATQLKGNEDSWHPVIINHYCDTIIAYTEEKKLHPLQAIALTAPIKKISRKATYDYDADDRDAVLDIPYMN
;
A
#
# COMPACT_ATOMS: atom_id res chain seq x y z
N MET A 1 4.89 33.21 -14.71
CA MET A 1 3.84 33.35 -13.68
C MET A 1 3.84 32.13 -12.76
N PRO A 2 4.42 32.22 -11.55
CA PRO A 2 4.63 31.07 -10.66
C PRO A 2 3.63 30.93 -9.50
N GLU A 3 2.63 31.81 -9.37
CA GLU A 3 1.85 31.91 -8.12
C GLU A 3 0.74 30.86 -7.96
N ARG A 4 0.22 30.25 -9.03
CA ARG A 4 -0.93 29.33 -8.93
C ARG A 4 -0.62 27.95 -8.32
N ARG A 5 0.64 27.48 -8.32
CA ARG A 5 0.99 26.17 -7.72
C ARG A 5 1.08 26.22 -6.19
N SER A 6 1.45 27.35 -5.59
CA SER A 6 1.72 27.42 -4.14
C SER A 6 0.44 27.41 -3.28
N TYR A 7 -0.67 27.93 -3.79
CA TYR A 7 -1.94 28.00 -3.06
C TYR A 7 -2.65 26.64 -2.99
N THR A 8 -2.60 25.84 -4.06
CA THR A 8 -3.20 24.49 -4.07
C THR A 8 -2.49 23.56 -3.09
N THR A 9 -1.16 23.65 -2.99
CA THR A 9 -0.37 22.87 -2.04
C THR A 9 -0.63 23.31 -0.60
N LYS A 10 -0.72 24.62 -0.31
CA LYS A 10 -1.06 25.10 1.04
C LYS A 10 -2.46 24.67 1.48
N GLY A 11 -3.46 24.77 0.60
CA GLY A 11 -4.84 24.33 0.88
C GLY A 11 -4.92 22.85 1.21
N ARG A 12 -4.28 22.01 0.39
CA ARG A 12 -4.17 20.55 0.60
C ARG A 12 -3.45 20.22 1.91
N LEU A 13 -2.33 20.89 2.20
CA LEU A 13 -1.60 20.72 3.46
C LEU A 13 -2.45 21.11 4.69
N THR A 14 -3.27 22.16 4.62
CA THR A 14 -4.18 22.53 5.72
C THR A 14 -5.33 21.54 5.91
N GLU A 15 -5.86 20.97 4.82
CA GLU A 15 -6.89 19.92 4.89
C GLU A 15 -6.31 18.61 5.45
N ASP A 16 -5.11 18.22 4.98
CA ASP A 16 -4.38 17.05 5.46
C ASP A 16 -4.02 17.20 6.94
N LEU A 17 -3.55 18.39 7.37
CA LEU A 17 -3.29 18.69 8.79
C LEU A 17 -4.57 18.64 9.63
N GLY A 18 -5.70 19.16 9.12
CA GLY A 18 -6.99 19.10 9.81
C GLY A 18 -7.49 17.67 10.00
N LYS A 19 -7.26 16.79 9.01
CA LYS A 19 -7.55 15.36 9.10
C LYS A 19 -6.63 14.62 10.07
N ILE A 20 -5.35 14.96 10.12
CA ILE A 20 -4.41 14.32 11.05
C ILE A 20 -4.70 14.76 12.50
N GLU A 21 -5.15 15.99 12.69
CA GLU A 21 -5.42 16.57 14.01
C GLU A 21 -6.45 15.78 14.82
N GLN A 22 -7.44 15.20 14.15
CA GLN A 22 -8.46 14.38 14.81
C GLN A 22 -7.87 13.14 15.51
N TYR A 23 -6.72 12.65 15.04
CA TYR A 23 -6.01 11.50 15.59
C TYR A 23 -4.99 11.87 16.67
N ARG A 24 -4.62 13.16 16.77
CA ARG A 24 -3.58 13.64 17.71
C ARG A 24 -3.85 13.18 19.14
N ASN A 25 -5.09 13.32 19.61
CA ASN A 25 -5.49 12.95 20.97
C ASN A 25 -5.37 11.45 21.29
N ILE A 26 -5.26 10.60 20.26
CA ILE A 26 -5.03 9.16 20.38
C ILE A 26 -3.51 8.90 20.37
N LEU A 27 -2.82 9.45 19.36
CA LEU A 27 -1.42 9.17 19.07
C LEU A 27 -0.43 9.83 20.06
N GLU A 28 -0.71 11.04 20.56
CA GLU A 28 0.19 11.72 21.49
C GLU A 28 0.22 11.11 22.90
N LYS A 29 -0.70 10.19 23.20
CA LYS A 29 -0.75 9.50 24.49
C LYS A 29 0.24 8.35 24.61
N ASP A 30 0.79 7.87 23.49
CA ASP A 30 1.75 6.77 23.49
C ASP A 30 3.13 7.29 23.91
N VAL A 31 3.75 6.63 24.89
CA VAL A 31 5.08 6.97 25.40
C VAL A 31 6.07 5.92 24.93
N PHE A 32 6.96 6.32 24.02
CA PHE A 32 8.01 5.45 23.49
C PHE A 32 9.24 5.52 24.38
N GLN A 33 9.41 4.55 25.28
CA GLN A 33 10.65 4.39 26.04
C GLN A 33 11.66 3.54 25.26
N ASN A 34 12.94 3.89 25.29
CA ASN A 34 13.97 3.28 24.44
C ASN A 34 14.20 1.77 24.69
N ASP A 35 13.82 1.24 25.84
CA ASP A 35 14.18 -0.11 26.29
C ASP A 35 13.06 -1.15 26.18
N GLU A 36 11.86 -0.78 25.73
CA GLU A 36 10.73 -1.73 25.60
C GLU A 36 10.61 -2.31 24.18
N PRO A 37 10.11 -3.53 23.97
CA PRO A 37 9.76 -4.00 22.63
C PRO A 37 8.75 -3.05 21.95
N HIS A 38 8.84 -2.78 20.65
CA HIS A 38 7.99 -1.80 19.93
C HIS A 38 6.48 -2.01 20.18
N TRP A 39 6.05 -3.25 20.43
CA TRP A 39 4.63 -3.62 20.63
C TRP A 39 4.10 -3.29 22.03
N ARG A 40 4.96 -3.07 23.03
CA ARG A 40 4.54 -2.58 24.36
C ARG A 40 4.36 -1.06 24.44
N ARG A 41 4.84 -0.35 23.42
CA ARG A 41 4.93 1.12 23.42
C ARG A 41 3.65 1.83 22.95
N ILE A 42 2.62 1.08 22.54
CA ILE A 42 1.45 1.64 21.86
C ILE A 42 0.17 1.28 22.63
N SER A 43 -0.68 2.27 22.86
CA SER A 43 -1.96 2.10 23.55
C SER A 43 -2.96 1.31 22.69
N LYS A 44 -3.89 0.61 23.37
CA LYS A 44 -4.98 -0.13 22.70
C LYS A 44 -5.77 0.75 21.72
N ASN A 45 -5.96 2.02 22.04
CA ASN A 45 -6.67 2.97 21.17
C ASN A 45 -5.92 3.22 19.86
N THR A 46 -4.59 3.37 19.91
CA THR A 46 -3.76 3.52 18.71
C THR A 46 -3.75 2.23 17.88
N ILE A 47 -3.71 1.06 18.53
CA ILE A 47 -3.83 -0.24 17.83
C ILE A 47 -5.16 -0.32 17.07
N THR A 48 -6.27 -0.01 17.74
CA THR A 48 -7.61 0.00 17.12
C THR A 48 -7.72 1.03 16.01
N LEU A 49 -7.13 2.23 16.19
CA LEU A 49 -7.10 3.25 15.13
C LEU A 49 -6.41 2.70 13.89
N PHE A 50 -5.21 2.13 14.01
CA PHE A 50 -4.49 1.60 12.87
C PHE A 50 -5.20 0.40 12.23
N GLN A 51 -5.85 -0.47 13.01
CA GLN A 51 -6.70 -1.53 12.46
C GLN A 51 -7.80 -0.97 11.56
N VAL A 52 -8.53 0.03 12.04
CA VAL A 52 -9.60 0.68 11.29
C VAL A 52 -9.04 1.33 10.01
N LEU A 53 -7.93 2.07 10.11
CA LEU A 53 -7.31 2.73 8.95
C LEU A 53 -6.79 1.70 7.94
N ILE A 54 -6.15 0.62 8.39
CA ILE A 54 -5.68 -0.47 7.53
C ILE A 54 -6.85 -1.07 6.74
N ASP A 55 -8.00 -1.28 7.36
CA ASP A 55 -9.15 -1.96 6.74
C ASP A 55 -10.10 -1.04 5.97
N GLN A 56 -10.12 0.25 6.28
CA GLN A 56 -11.08 1.19 5.68
C GLN A 56 -10.43 2.20 4.75
N ASP A 57 -9.31 2.80 5.15
CA ASP A 57 -8.72 3.92 4.40
C ASP A 57 -7.19 3.96 4.54
N LEU A 58 -6.53 3.36 3.54
CA LEU A 58 -5.07 3.35 3.46
C LEU A 58 -4.48 4.74 3.21
N HIS A 59 -5.26 5.67 2.64
CA HIS A 59 -4.79 7.03 2.38
C HIS A 59 -4.58 7.78 3.69
N ASP A 60 -5.58 7.74 4.57
CA ASP A 60 -5.49 8.36 5.90
C ASP A 60 -4.41 7.67 6.75
N LEU A 61 -4.22 6.34 6.62
CA LEU A 61 -3.09 5.65 7.25
C LEU A 61 -1.75 6.25 6.83
N VAL A 62 -1.52 6.42 5.52
CA VAL A 62 -0.28 6.98 4.99
C VAL A 62 -0.06 8.41 5.49
N LEU A 63 -1.10 9.25 5.50
CA LEU A 63 -1.02 10.61 6.03
C LEU A 63 -0.60 10.62 7.50
N VAL A 64 -1.15 9.71 8.31
CA VAL A 64 -0.76 9.56 9.72
C VAL A 64 0.70 9.14 9.85
N LEU A 65 1.19 8.20 9.02
CA LEU A 65 2.57 7.73 9.07
C LEU A 65 3.58 8.76 8.54
N GLU A 66 3.22 9.56 7.54
CA GLU A 66 4.03 10.68 7.08
C GLU A 66 4.22 11.73 8.21
N HIS A 67 3.21 11.93 9.07
CA HIS A 67 3.26 12.88 10.19
C HIS A 67 3.85 12.28 11.47
N TYR A 68 3.61 10.99 11.73
CA TYR A 68 4.09 10.24 12.89
C TYR A 68 4.87 8.99 12.47
N PRO A 69 6.06 9.14 11.84
CA PRO A 69 6.81 8.03 11.26
C PRO A 69 7.30 6.98 12.26
N ARG A 70 7.31 7.31 13.56
CA ARG A 70 7.63 6.38 14.65
C ARG A 70 6.71 5.16 14.72
N TYR A 71 5.53 5.23 14.10
CA TYR A 71 4.56 4.11 14.06
C TYR A 71 4.75 3.19 12.86
N THR A 72 5.60 3.53 11.89
CA THR A 72 5.71 2.80 10.62
C THR A 72 6.10 1.34 10.81
N GLU A 73 7.09 1.05 11.65
CA GLU A 73 7.50 -0.32 11.98
C GLU A 73 6.31 -1.14 12.49
N TRP A 74 5.58 -0.60 13.46
CA TRP A 74 4.45 -1.26 14.07
C TRP A 74 3.31 -1.50 13.07
N VAL A 75 3.02 -0.53 12.20
CA VAL A 75 2.01 -0.72 11.15
C VAL A 75 2.44 -1.79 10.16
N CYS A 76 3.72 -1.85 9.78
CA CYS A 76 4.24 -2.89 8.90
C CYS A 76 4.10 -4.28 9.53
N GLU A 77 4.42 -4.40 10.82
CA GLU A 77 4.18 -5.63 11.58
C GLU A 77 2.70 -5.96 11.70
N HIS A 78 1.83 -4.99 11.96
CA HIS A 78 0.40 -5.25 12.04
C HIS A 78 -0.15 -5.77 10.71
N PHE A 79 0.29 -5.19 9.59
CA PHE A 79 -0.02 -5.69 8.26
C PHE A 79 0.47 -7.11 8.02
N ARG A 80 1.55 -7.56 8.67
CA ARG A 80 2.00 -8.97 8.64
C ARG A 80 0.89 -9.91 9.10
N TYR A 81 0.11 -9.50 10.10
CA TYR A 81 -0.96 -10.30 10.69
C TYR A 81 -2.36 -9.94 10.17
N ALA A 82 -2.49 -8.81 9.47
CA ALA A 82 -3.74 -8.37 8.86
C ALA A 82 -4.10 -9.34 7.72
N TYR A 83 -4.99 -10.28 8.03
CA TYR A 83 -5.65 -11.06 6.99
C TYR A 83 -6.63 -10.17 6.24
N SER A 84 -6.68 -10.32 4.91
CA SER A 84 -7.54 -9.54 4.02
C SER A 84 -9.02 -9.91 4.20
N TYR A 85 -9.61 -9.56 5.34
CA TYR A 85 -11.05 -9.71 5.59
C TYR A 85 -11.84 -8.47 5.19
N SER A 86 -11.18 -7.34 4.89
CA SER A 86 -11.87 -6.14 4.39
C SER A 86 -12.20 -6.29 2.90
N GLU A 87 -13.46 -6.03 2.55
CA GLU A 87 -13.90 -5.94 1.14
C GLU A 87 -13.30 -4.70 0.43
N ASN A 88 -12.87 -3.71 1.21
CA ASN A 88 -12.29 -2.48 0.68
C ASN A 88 -10.93 -2.75 0.02
N ARG A 89 -10.80 -2.32 -1.24
CA ARG A 89 -9.54 -2.30 -1.98
C ARG A 89 -8.77 -1.03 -1.65
N ALA A 90 -7.47 -1.13 -1.54
CA ALA A 90 -6.58 -0.01 -1.31
C ALA A 90 -6.44 0.87 -2.55
N ASP A 91 -6.33 2.18 -2.34
CA ASP A 91 -5.84 3.09 -3.37
C ASP A 91 -4.38 2.78 -3.73
N ILE A 92 -4.05 2.81 -5.02
CA ILE A 92 -2.74 2.40 -5.53
C ILE A 92 -1.65 3.40 -5.12
N ASP A 93 -1.95 4.71 -5.10
CA ASP A 93 -1.01 5.72 -4.64
C ASP A 93 -0.72 5.56 -3.15
N ALA A 94 -1.74 5.31 -2.33
CA ALA A 94 -1.58 5.05 -0.90
C ALA A 94 -0.77 3.77 -0.64
N ALA A 95 -1.09 2.66 -1.32
CA ALA A 95 -0.33 1.41 -1.19
C ALA A 95 1.13 1.60 -1.60
N SER A 96 1.38 2.35 -2.68
CA SER A 96 2.72 2.70 -3.16
C SER A 96 3.51 3.45 -2.10
N LYS A 97 2.92 4.50 -1.51
CA LYS A 97 3.56 5.29 -0.46
C LYS A 97 3.81 4.47 0.80
N LEU A 98 2.87 3.61 1.20
CA LEU A 98 3.05 2.72 2.34
C LEU A 98 4.25 1.78 2.13
N LEU A 99 4.42 1.25 0.91
CA LEU A 99 5.58 0.42 0.59
C LEU A 99 6.89 1.22 0.71
N PHE A 100 6.96 2.45 0.20
CA PHE A 100 8.14 3.30 0.37
C PHE A 100 8.44 3.59 1.85
N LEU A 101 7.43 3.93 2.66
CA LEU A 101 7.60 4.16 4.09
C LEU A 101 8.08 2.89 4.81
N GLY A 102 7.56 1.74 4.39
CA GLY A 102 7.80 0.44 5.01
C GLY A 102 9.08 -0.27 4.57
N GLU A 103 9.83 0.23 3.56
CA GLU A 103 11.04 -0.43 3.02
C GLU A 103 12.02 -0.92 4.12
N PRO A 104 12.33 -0.13 5.16
CA PRO A 104 13.22 -0.58 6.24
C PRO A 104 12.69 -1.78 7.05
N TYR A 105 11.40 -2.06 6.96
CA TYR A 105 10.66 -3.04 7.77
C TYR A 105 10.01 -4.14 6.92
N PHE A 106 10.43 -4.32 5.67
CA PHE A 106 9.86 -5.32 4.78
C PHE A 106 9.95 -6.73 5.35
N SER A 107 8.78 -7.37 5.43
CA SER A 107 8.64 -8.82 5.54
C SER A 107 7.83 -9.33 4.35
N LYS A 108 8.03 -10.60 3.96
CA LYS A 108 7.26 -11.23 2.88
C LYS A 108 5.75 -11.06 3.08
N GLN A 109 5.29 -11.30 4.30
CA GLN A 109 3.87 -11.25 4.62
C GLN A 109 3.33 -9.81 4.64
N PHE A 110 4.11 -8.82 5.08
CA PHE A 110 3.74 -7.40 4.96
C PHE A 110 3.49 -7.01 3.49
N VAL A 111 4.51 -7.18 2.64
CA VAL A 111 4.44 -6.76 1.23
C VAL A 111 3.32 -7.51 0.52
N ARG A 112 3.19 -8.81 0.76
CA ARG A 112 2.11 -9.64 0.22
C ARG A 112 0.73 -9.16 0.63
N ASN A 113 0.53 -8.78 1.89
CA ASN A 113 -0.77 -8.31 2.37
C ASN A 113 -1.12 -6.92 1.82
N VAL A 114 -0.14 -6.05 1.62
CA VAL A 114 -0.35 -4.79 0.87
C VAL A 114 -0.77 -5.08 -0.57
N VAL A 115 -0.05 -5.96 -1.28
CA VAL A 115 -0.39 -6.36 -2.65
C VAL A 115 -1.79 -6.99 -2.74
N ARG A 116 -2.18 -7.84 -1.79
CA ARG A 116 -3.52 -8.44 -1.74
C ARG A 116 -4.66 -7.45 -1.56
N LYS A 117 -4.39 -6.28 -0.95
CA LYS A 117 -5.40 -5.22 -0.82
C LYS A 117 -5.58 -4.41 -2.10
N LEU A 118 -4.69 -4.55 -3.08
CA LEU A 118 -4.81 -3.83 -4.34
C LEU A 118 -6.05 -4.26 -5.14
N PRO A 119 -6.62 -3.36 -5.97
CA PRO A 119 -7.66 -3.69 -6.93
C PRO A 119 -7.26 -4.86 -7.84
N GLN A 120 -8.18 -5.79 -8.05
CA GLN A 120 -7.90 -7.01 -8.81
C GLN A 120 -8.23 -6.82 -10.29
N VAL A 121 -7.29 -7.20 -11.16
CA VAL A 121 -7.40 -6.98 -12.62
C VAL A 121 -8.54 -7.79 -13.24
N ASP A 122 -8.90 -8.92 -12.65
CA ASP A 122 -9.97 -9.79 -13.11
C ASP A 122 -11.39 -9.25 -12.87
N GLU A 123 -11.53 -8.29 -11.94
CA GLU A 123 -12.75 -7.53 -11.68
C GLU A 123 -12.99 -6.42 -12.72
N TRP A 124 -12.01 -6.12 -13.57
CA TRP A 124 -12.05 -5.02 -14.55
C TRP A 124 -12.46 -5.47 -15.96
N SER A 125 -13.07 -4.55 -16.69
CA SER A 125 -13.29 -4.66 -18.12
C SER A 125 -12.00 -4.52 -18.92
N LEU A 126 -11.98 -5.02 -20.16
CA LEU A 126 -10.82 -4.89 -21.05
C LEU A 126 -10.40 -3.43 -21.31
N GLU A 127 -11.37 -2.51 -21.32
CA GLU A 127 -11.09 -1.09 -21.51
C GLU A 127 -10.39 -0.48 -20.29
N GLU A 128 -10.86 -0.82 -19.08
CA GLU A 128 -10.23 -0.42 -17.82
C GLU A 128 -8.81 -0.95 -17.72
N ILE A 129 -8.59 -2.24 -18.02
CA ILE A 129 -7.24 -2.84 -18.02
C ILE A 129 -6.32 -2.12 -19.02
N LYS A 130 -6.82 -1.80 -20.21
CA LYS A 130 -6.05 -1.07 -21.23
C LYS A 130 -5.68 0.33 -20.76
N HIS A 131 -6.63 1.04 -20.16
CA HIS A 131 -6.40 2.37 -19.60
C HIS A 131 -5.35 2.30 -18.50
N PHE A 132 -5.52 1.36 -17.57
CA PHE A 132 -4.62 1.15 -16.46
C PHE A 132 -3.21 0.74 -16.89
N ALA A 133 -3.06 -0.11 -17.90
CA ALA A 133 -1.76 -0.45 -18.49
C ALA A 133 -0.99 0.79 -18.98
N THR A 134 -1.72 1.79 -19.50
CA THR A 134 -1.13 3.07 -19.91
C THR A 134 -0.76 3.93 -18.69
N GLN A 135 -1.58 3.91 -17.64
CA GLN A 135 -1.27 4.59 -16.38
C GLN A 135 -0.04 4.00 -15.68
N LEU A 136 0.14 2.68 -15.67
CA LEU A 136 1.34 2.02 -15.12
C LEU A 136 2.60 2.58 -15.76
N LYS A 137 2.61 2.75 -17.09
CA LYS A 137 3.75 3.33 -17.79
C LYS A 137 3.94 4.81 -17.43
N GLY A 138 2.85 5.57 -17.31
CA GLY A 138 2.91 6.98 -16.91
C GLY A 138 3.41 7.20 -15.47
N ASN A 139 3.27 6.20 -14.61
CA ASN A 139 3.63 6.25 -13.19
C ASN A 139 4.82 5.33 -12.83
N GLU A 140 5.61 4.87 -13.81
CA GLU A 140 6.69 3.88 -13.55
C GLU A 140 7.78 4.38 -12.59
N ASP A 141 7.92 5.71 -12.47
CA ASP A 141 8.89 6.35 -11.57
C ASP A 141 8.25 6.92 -10.30
N SER A 142 6.92 7.03 -10.24
CA SER A 142 6.19 7.53 -9.07
C SER A 142 5.63 6.40 -8.19
N TRP A 143 5.19 5.30 -8.79
CA TRP A 143 4.71 4.14 -8.04
C TRP A 143 5.84 3.23 -7.61
N HIS A 144 5.66 2.59 -6.45
CA HIS A 144 6.62 1.69 -5.88
C HIS A 144 6.85 0.51 -6.83
N PRO A 145 8.12 0.13 -7.10
CA PRO A 145 8.42 -0.92 -8.07
C PRO A 145 7.71 -2.25 -7.84
N VAL A 146 7.40 -2.62 -6.58
CA VAL A 146 6.60 -3.83 -6.28
C VAL A 146 5.21 -3.77 -6.92
N ILE A 147 4.53 -2.62 -6.87
CA ILE A 147 3.19 -2.45 -7.47
C ILE A 147 3.27 -2.51 -8.98
N ILE A 148 4.24 -1.79 -9.57
CA ILE A 148 4.51 -1.84 -11.01
C ILE A 148 4.75 -3.27 -11.44
N ASN A 149 5.61 -3.98 -10.71
CA ASN A 149 5.98 -5.34 -11.04
C ASN A 149 4.77 -6.28 -10.97
N HIS A 150 4.05 -6.25 -9.84
CA HIS A 150 2.84 -7.02 -9.62
C HIS A 150 1.83 -6.85 -10.76
N TYR A 151 1.47 -5.61 -11.10
CA TYR A 151 0.44 -5.38 -12.09
C TYR A 151 0.84 -5.74 -13.51
N CYS A 152 2.10 -5.54 -13.93
CA CYS A 152 2.45 -6.02 -15.28
C CYS A 152 2.37 -7.54 -15.33
N ASP A 153 2.77 -8.24 -14.27
CA ASP A 153 2.73 -9.72 -14.23
C ASP A 153 1.28 -10.20 -14.24
N THR A 154 0.42 -9.59 -13.43
CA THR A 154 -1.02 -9.89 -13.40
C THR A 154 -1.70 -9.62 -14.74
N ILE A 155 -1.38 -8.52 -15.43
CA ILE A 155 -1.95 -8.23 -16.75
C ILE A 155 -1.47 -9.24 -17.80
N ILE A 156 -0.19 -9.63 -17.77
CA ILE A 156 0.34 -10.67 -18.66
C ILE A 156 -0.39 -11.99 -18.42
N ALA A 157 -0.44 -12.45 -17.16
CA ALA A 157 -1.15 -13.67 -16.78
C ALA A 157 -2.62 -13.63 -17.20
N TYR A 158 -3.31 -12.51 -16.98
CA TYR A 158 -4.70 -12.32 -17.39
C TYR A 158 -4.90 -12.56 -18.89
N THR A 159 -3.99 -12.07 -19.75
CA THR A 159 -4.09 -12.25 -21.20
C THR A 159 -3.95 -13.72 -21.62
N GLU A 160 -3.14 -14.48 -20.90
CA GLU A 160 -2.90 -15.91 -21.12
C GLU A 160 -4.07 -16.75 -20.60
N GLU A 161 -4.52 -16.49 -19.38
CA GLU A 161 -5.61 -17.22 -18.71
C GLU A 161 -6.96 -17.04 -19.43
N LYS A 162 -7.30 -15.80 -19.81
CA LYS A 162 -8.54 -15.51 -20.55
C LYS A 162 -8.45 -15.88 -22.03
N LYS A 163 -7.28 -16.35 -22.50
CA LYS A 163 -7.01 -16.72 -23.90
C LYS A 163 -7.48 -15.63 -24.87
N LEU A 164 -7.13 -14.38 -24.57
CA LEU A 164 -7.57 -13.24 -25.36
C LEU A 164 -7.10 -13.37 -26.81
N HIS A 165 -7.86 -12.77 -27.72
CA HIS A 165 -7.42 -12.70 -29.11
C HIS A 165 -6.05 -11.99 -29.18
N PRO A 166 -5.11 -12.42 -30.06
CA PRO A 166 -3.74 -11.88 -30.09
C PRO A 166 -3.67 -10.35 -30.14
N LEU A 167 -4.54 -9.70 -30.92
CA LEU A 167 -4.59 -8.23 -30.99
C LEU A 167 -5.01 -7.57 -29.67
N GLN A 168 -5.91 -8.19 -28.91
CA GLN A 168 -6.31 -7.70 -27.58
C GLN A 168 -5.15 -7.86 -26.60
N ALA A 169 -4.50 -9.03 -26.58
CA ALA A 169 -3.33 -9.26 -25.74
C ALA A 169 -2.19 -8.27 -26.05
N ILE A 170 -1.93 -7.99 -27.32
CA ILE A 170 -0.95 -6.96 -27.73
C ILE A 170 -1.37 -5.58 -27.25
N ALA A 171 -2.65 -5.20 -27.42
CA ALA A 171 -3.14 -3.89 -27.00
C ALA A 171 -3.00 -3.67 -25.48
N LEU A 172 -3.20 -4.71 -24.66
CA LEU A 172 -3.03 -4.64 -23.20
C LEU A 172 -1.56 -4.67 -22.77
N THR A 173 -0.72 -5.47 -23.44
CA THR A 173 0.68 -5.69 -23.01
C THR A 173 1.68 -4.69 -23.59
N ALA A 174 1.37 -4.03 -24.71
CA ALA A 174 2.31 -3.12 -25.36
C ALA A 174 2.78 -1.93 -24.49
N PRO A 175 1.93 -1.29 -23.64
CA PRO A 175 2.38 -0.25 -22.73
C PRO A 175 3.33 -0.79 -21.65
N ILE A 176 2.99 -1.91 -21.02
CA ILE A 176 3.76 -2.48 -19.91
C ILE A 176 5.09 -3.12 -20.35
N LYS A 177 5.19 -3.61 -21.59
CA LYS A 177 6.46 -4.10 -22.16
C LYS A 177 7.53 -3.01 -22.31
N LYS A 178 7.13 -1.74 -22.29
CA LYS A 178 8.05 -0.59 -22.34
C LYS A 178 8.51 -0.14 -20.95
N ILE A 179 8.00 -0.73 -19.88
CA ILE A 179 8.37 -0.39 -18.50
C ILE A 179 9.68 -1.09 -18.17
N SER A 180 10.64 -0.34 -17.62
CA SER A 180 11.89 -0.92 -17.13
C SER A 180 11.66 -1.56 -15.77
N ARG A 181 11.56 -2.89 -15.74
CA ARG A 181 11.36 -3.69 -14.53
C ARG A 181 12.56 -3.52 -13.59
N LYS A 182 12.33 -2.99 -12.39
CA LYS A 182 13.35 -2.88 -11.33
C LYS A 182 13.32 -4.15 -10.49
N ALA A 183 14.47 -4.64 -10.04
CA ALA A 183 14.51 -5.74 -9.08
C ALA A 183 13.90 -5.27 -7.75
N THR A 184 13.07 -6.11 -7.13
CA THR A 184 12.31 -5.76 -5.93
C THR A 184 12.42 -6.84 -4.87
N TYR A 185 11.90 -6.52 -3.67
CA TYR A 185 11.75 -7.49 -2.59
C TYR A 185 10.94 -8.70 -3.05
N ASP A 186 11.47 -9.89 -2.83
CA ASP A 186 10.77 -11.15 -3.10
C ASP A 186 9.81 -11.47 -1.95
N TYR A 187 8.51 -11.32 -2.22
CA TYR A 187 7.43 -11.62 -1.30
C TYR A 187 6.65 -12.89 -1.68
N ASP A 188 7.11 -13.60 -2.70
CA ASP A 188 6.57 -14.91 -3.06
C ASP A 188 7.18 -15.96 -2.10
N ALA A 189 6.33 -16.83 -1.55
CA ALA A 189 6.73 -17.89 -0.65
C ALA A 189 5.61 -18.92 -0.61
N ASP A 190 5.98 -20.18 -0.85
CA ASP A 190 5.12 -21.35 -0.69
C ASP A 190 4.77 -21.63 0.78
N ASP A 191 5.64 -21.18 1.69
CA ASP A 191 5.43 -21.34 3.12
C ASP A 191 4.50 -20.24 3.64
N ARG A 192 3.26 -20.62 3.96
CA ARG A 192 2.55 -19.92 5.04
C ARG A 192 3.46 -20.05 6.25
N ASP A 193 3.92 -18.94 6.83
CA ASP A 193 4.56 -18.93 8.15
C ASP A 193 3.58 -19.58 9.14
N ALA A 194 3.67 -20.90 9.26
CA ALA A 194 2.89 -21.73 10.13
C ALA A 194 3.52 -21.61 11.51
N VAL A 195 3.21 -20.50 12.18
CA VAL A 195 3.04 -20.25 13.63
C VAL A 195 2.91 -18.73 13.75
N LEU A 196 1.71 -18.20 13.51
CA LEU A 196 1.38 -16.82 13.85
C LEU A 196 0.91 -16.80 15.31
N ASP A 197 1.87 -16.93 16.22
CA ASP A 197 1.63 -16.56 17.61
C ASP A 197 1.64 -15.03 17.62
N ILE A 198 0.46 -14.40 17.70
CA ILE A 198 0.33 -12.94 17.75
C ILE A 198 0.63 -12.54 19.20
N PRO A 199 1.85 -12.05 19.55
CA PRO A 199 2.29 -11.99 20.95
C PRO A 199 1.46 -11.05 21.83
N TYR A 200 0.62 -10.22 21.22
CA TYR A 200 -0.08 -9.08 21.81
C TYR A 200 -1.60 -9.07 21.58
N MET A 201 -2.20 -10.16 21.05
CA MET A 201 -3.66 -10.30 20.88
C MET A 201 -4.33 -11.22 21.93
N ASN A 202 -3.74 -11.32 23.13
CA ASN A 202 -4.36 -11.98 24.29
C ASN A 202 -5.04 -10.98 25.23
#